data_AF-Q1ZR00-F1
#
_entry.id   AF-Q1ZR00-F1
#
_cell.length_a   1.000
_cell.length_b   1.000
_cell.length_c   1.000
_cell.angle_alpha   90.00
_cell.angle_beta   90.00
_cell.angle_gamma   90.00
#
_symmetry.space_group_name_H-M   'P 1'
#
loop_
_entity.id
_entity.type
_entity.pdbx_description
1 polymer ?
#
loop_
_entity_poly.entity_id
_entity_poly.type
_entity_poly.pdbx_seq_one_letter_code
_entity_poly.pdbx_strand_id
1 'polypeptide(L)'
;MRKLLASGAFGFGIVLLTGCSGITHNKDVYTAHAESFNIIGFQVPGNTKERVMELIPEGATVETVQSTNSDTTSVLGVLNRIIGIDYVQVGGKKQ
;
A
#
# COMPACT_ATOMS: atom_id res chain seq x y z
N MET A 1 30.34 -0.76 15.94
CA MET A 1 29.72 0.42 15.29
C MET A 1 29.46 0.24 13.79
N ARG A 2 30.41 -0.24 12.96
CA ARG A 2 30.16 -0.49 11.52
C ARG A 2 29.04 -1.50 11.20
N LYS A 3 28.85 -2.54 12.01
CA LYS A 3 27.77 -3.53 11.83
C LYS A 3 26.36 -2.97 12.07
N LEU A 4 26.23 -1.95 12.93
CA LEU A 4 24.94 -1.32 13.25
C LEU A 4 24.47 -0.39 12.12
N LEU A 5 25.41 0.28 11.44
CA LEU A 5 25.14 1.17 10.30
C LEU A 5 24.66 0.40 9.06
N ALA A 6 25.20 -0.81 8.81
CA ALA A 6 24.77 -1.64 7.69
C ALA A 6 23.34 -2.19 7.88
N SER A 7 22.97 -2.57 9.11
CA SER A 7 21.61 -3.03 9.42
C SER A 7 20.58 -1.89 9.37
N GLY A 8 20.96 -0.68 9.80
CA GLY A 8 20.10 0.50 9.72
C GLY A 8 19.80 0.93 8.28
N ALA A 9 20.79 0.88 7.39
CA ALA A 9 20.61 1.20 5.98
C ALA A 9 19.69 0.20 5.25
N PHE A 10 19.75 -1.08 5.62
CA PHE A 10 18.90 -2.12 5.04
C PHE A 10 17.43 -2.00 5.47
N GLY A 11 17.18 -1.76 6.76
CA GLY A 11 15.82 -1.53 7.27
C GLY A 11 15.20 -0.25 6.70
N PHE A 12 15.98 0.82 6.59
CA PHE A 12 15.52 2.09 6.00
C PHE A 12 15.21 1.96 4.50
N GLY A 13 16.01 1.18 3.75
CA GLY A 13 15.78 0.93 2.33
C GLY A 13 14.45 0.23 2.04
N ILE A 14 14.04 -0.74 2.87
CA ILE A 14 12.76 -1.45 2.69
C ILE A 14 11.58 -0.49 2.88
N VAL A 15 11.61 0.36 3.92
CA VAL A 15 10.55 1.34 4.18
C VAL A 15 10.42 2.36 3.04
N LEU A 16 11.54 2.77 2.43
CA LEU A 16 11.53 3.69 1.29
C LEU A 16 10.93 3.07 0.03
N LEU A 17 11.11 1.77 -0.20
CA LEU A 17 10.60 1.09 -1.40
C LEU A 17 9.09 0.82 -1.35
N THR A 18 8.52 0.71 -0.15
CA THR A 18 7.09 0.45 0.06
C THR A 18 6.25 1.72 0.20
N GLY A 19 6.81 2.90 -0.05
CA GLY A 19 6.08 4.17 0.03
C GLY A 19 5.39 4.59 -1.26
N CYS A 20 5.43 3.76 -2.30
CA CYS A 20 4.90 4.09 -3.61
C CYS A 20 3.36 4.23 -3.61
N SER A 21 2.88 5.09 -4.51
CA SER A 21 1.47 5.21 -4.85
C SER A 21 1.34 5.89 -6.20
N GLY A 22 0.40 5.46 -7.02
CA GLY A 22 0.20 6.06 -8.33
C GLY A 22 -1.03 5.56 -9.06
N ILE A 23 -1.41 6.29 -10.10
CA ILE A 23 -2.52 5.97 -10.98
C ILE A 23 -2.01 5.88 -12.43
N THR A 24 -2.51 4.89 -13.15
CA THR A 24 -2.41 4.80 -14.61
C THR A 24 -3.80 4.78 -15.19
N HIS A 25 -3.97 5.39 -16.37
CA HIS A 25 -5.29 5.48 -16.99
C HIS A 25 -5.23 5.75 -18.49
N ASN A 26 -6.32 5.41 -19.17
CA ASN A 26 -6.62 5.90 -20.51
C ASN A 26 -7.97 6.63 -20.52
N LYS A 27 -8.62 6.72 -21.69
CA LYS A 27 -9.92 7.37 -21.86
C LYS A 27 -11.10 6.60 -21.25
N ASP A 28 -10.95 5.29 -21.04
CA ASP A 28 -12.05 4.40 -20.64
C ASP A 28 -11.85 3.84 -19.21
N VAL A 29 -10.60 3.54 -18.83
CA VAL A 29 -10.27 2.83 -17.57
C VAL A 29 -9.15 3.48 -16.78
N TYR A 30 -9.11 3.19 -15.49
CA TYR A 30 -8.00 3.53 -14.61
C TYR A 30 -7.60 2.35 -13.71
N THR A 31 -6.38 2.43 -13.19
CA THR A 31 -5.89 1.58 -12.11
C THR A 31 -5.04 2.44 -11.18
N ALA A 32 -5.46 2.52 -9.92
CA ALA A 32 -4.75 3.19 -8.84
C ALA A 32 -4.17 2.15 -7.88
N HIS A 33 -2.98 2.39 -7.35
CA HIS A 33 -2.36 1.55 -6.34
C HIS A 33 -1.61 2.37 -5.31
N ALA A 34 -1.41 1.77 -4.14
CA ALA A 34 -0.49 2.25 -3.12
C ALA A 34 0.06 1.08 -2.33
N GLU A 35 1.27 1.29 -1.83
CA GLU A 35 1.97 0.42 -0.90
C GLU A 35 2.19 1.15 0.42
N SER A 36 2.27 0.39 1.52
CA SER A 36 2.80 0.86 2.81
C SER A 36 3.48 -0.29 3.54
N PHE A 37 4.49 0.05 4.34
CA PHE A 37 5.10 -0.91 5.26
C PHE A 37 4.31 -0.94 6.57
N ASN A 38 3.96 -2.14 7.02
CA ASN A 38 3.39 -2.36 8.34
C ASN A 38 4.52 -2.59 9.36
N ILE A 39 4.46 -1.86 10.48
CA ILE A 39 5.29 -2.09 11.65
C ILE A 39 4.45 -1.94 12.91
N ILE A 40 4.17 -3.05 13.59
CA ILE A 40 3.41 -3.12 14.85
C ILE A 40 2.09 -2.34 14.74
N GLY A 41 1.32 -2.61 13.69
CA GLY A 41 0.03 -1.97 13.41
C GLY A 41 0.11 -0.56 12.83
N PHE A 42 1.30 0.04 12.74
CA PHE A 42 1.53 1.31 12.06
C PHE A 42 1.82 1.12 10.58
N GLN A 43 1.23 1.98 9.75
CA GLN A 43 1.45 2.00 8.30
C GLN A 43 2.34 3.19 7.92
N VAL A 44 3.41 2.93 7.19
CA VAL A 44 4.35 3.94 6.68
C VAL A 44 4.35 3.89 5.16
N PRO A 45 4.08 5.00 4.45
CA PRO A 45 4.02 6.39 4.93
C PRO A 45 2.64 6.85 5.43
N GLY A 46 1.59 6.03 5.33
CA GLY A 46 0.24 6.38 5.79
C GLY A 46 -0.73 5.24 5.49
N ASN A 47 -2.03 5.46 5.71
CA ASN A 47 -3.03 4.42 5.43
C ASN A 47 -3.09 4.09 3.93
N THR A 48 -2.79 2.84 3.56
CA THR A 48 -2.70 2.41 2.16
C THR A 48 -4.00 2.62 1.41
N LYS A 49 -5.13 2.29 2.04
CA LYS A 49 -6.45 2.41 1.42
C LYS A 49 -6.81 3.87 1.16
N GLU A 50 -6.64 4.72 2.15
CA GLU A 50 -6.94 6.16 2.01
C GLU A 50 -6.12 6.77 0.88
N ARG A 51 -4.82 6.49 0.83
CA ARG A 51 -3.93 6.95 -0.24
C ARG A 51 -4.34 6.47 -1.64
N VAL A 52 -4.84 5.23 -1.78
CA VAL A 52 -5.38 4.78 -3.07
C VAL A 52 -6.65 5.54 -3.43
N MET A 53 -7.56 5.73 -2.48
CA MET A 53 -8.83 6.41 -2.73
C MET A 53 -8.62 7.86 -3.15
N GLU A 54 -7.60 8.55 -2.61
CA GLU A 54 -7.20 9.91 -3.03
C GLU A 54 -6.72 9.99 -4.50
N LEU A 55 -6.28 8.87 -5.08
CA LEU A 55 -5.83 8.82 -6.47
C LEU A 55 -6.98 8.54 -7.45
N ILE A 56 -8.14 8.08 -6.96
CA ILE A 56 -9.27 7.71 -7.82
C ILE A 56 -9.89 8.99 -8.42
N PRO A 57 -10.13 9.03 -9.74
CA PRO A 57 -10.76 10.20 -10.36
C PRO A 57 -12.17 10.44 -9.79
N GLU A 58 -12.53 11.70 -9.55
CA GLU A 58 -13.86 12.04 -9.07
C GLU A 58 -14.95 11.49 -9.99
N GLY A 59 -15.98 10.89 -9.39
CA GLY A 59 -17.09 10.27 -10.11
C GLY A 59 -16.79 8.90 -10.73
N ALA A 60 -15.53 8.48 -10.83
CA ALA A 60 -15.18 7.19 -11.43
C ALA A 60 -15.85 6.01 -10.72
N THR A 61 -16.17 4.95 -11.48
CA THR A 61 -16.70 3.72 -10.89
C THR A 61 -15.56 2.88 -10.33
N VAL A 62 -15.81 2.16 -9.25
CA VAL A 62 -14.91 1.15 -8.71
C VAL A 62 -15.45 -0.22 -9.10
N GLU A 63 -14.72 -0.96 -9.93
CA GLU A 63 -15.12 -2.29 -10.40
C GLU A 63 -14.31 -3.40 -9.71
N THR A 64 -13.03 -3.15 -9.40
CA THR A 64 -12.16 -4.12 -8.76
C THR A 64 -11.41 -3.51 -7.59
N VAL A 65 -11.24 -4.32 -6.54
CA VAL A 65 -10.37 -4.01 -5.40
C VAL A 65 -9.55 -5.26 -5.11
N GLN A 66 -8.22 -5.12 -5.15
CA GLN A 66 -7.29 -6.15 -4.73
C GLN A 66 -6.47 -5.62 -3.56
N SER A 67 -6.39 -6.38 -2.48
CA SER A 67 -5.64 -5.98 -1.30
C SER A 67 -4.94 -7.15 -0.62
N THR A 68 -3.83 -6.88 0.04
CA THR A 68 -3.21 -7.81 0.99
C THR A 68 -4.11 -8.04 2.20
N ASN A 69 -4.02 -9.23 2.82
CA ASN A 69 -4.68 -9.49 4.10
C ASN A 69 -4.12 -8.54 5.17
N SER A 70 -4.98 -7.73 5.79
CA SER A 70 -4.58 -6.69 6.75
C SER A 70 -5.60 -6.53 7.88
N ASP A 71 -6.12 -7.67 8.34
CA ASP A 71 -7.17 -7.78 9.36
C ASP A 71 -6.65 -8.36 10.68
N THR A 72 -7.47 -8.30 11.73
CA THR A 72 -7.14 -8.86 13.07
C THR A 72 -7.84 -10.20 13.32
N THR A 73 -8.39 -10.82 12.29
CA THR A 73 -9.24 -12.02 12.37
C THR A 73 -8.61 -13.26 11.73
N SER A 74 -7.58 -13.07 10.92
CA SER A 74 -6.84 -14.11 10.22
C SER A 74 -5.37 -14.10 10.63
N VAL A 75 -4.74 -15.28 10.64
CA VAL A 75 -3.31 -15.41 10.98
C VAL A 75 -2.46 -14.56 10.02
N LEU A 76 -2.75 -14.61 8.73
CA LEU A 76 -2.02 -13.82 7.73
C LEU A 76 -2.24 -12.32 7.89
N GLY A 77 -3.46 -11.89 8.23
CA GLY A 77 -3.75 -10.49 8.52
C GLY A 77 -2.97 -9.99 9.73
N VAL A 78 -2.98 -10.72 10.85
CA VAL A 78 -2.25 -10.36 12.06
C VAL A 78 -0.74 -10.29 11.80
N LEU A 79 -0.17 -11.28 11.10
CA LEU A 79 1.25 -11.26 10.75
C LEU A 79 1.61 -10.07 9.86
N ASN A 80 0.81 -9.79 8.83
CA ASN A 80 1.04 -8.65 7.94
C ASN A 80 0.97 -7.33 8.71
N ARG A 81 0.03 -7.18 9.66
CA ARG A 81 -0.08 -5.97 10.50
C ARG A 81 1.09 -5.78 11.46
N ILE A 82 1.72 -6.85 11.94
CA ILE A 82 2.91 -6.77 12.81
C ILE A 82 4.14 -6.36 12.00
N ILE A 83 4.37 -7.04 10.87
CA ILE A 83 5.47 -6.74 9.97
C ILE A 83 5.13 -7.24 8.57
N GLY A 84 5.09 -6.34 7.60
CA GLY A 84 4.70 -6.73 6.26
C GLY A 84 4.52 -5.56 5.31
N ILE A 85 4.02 -5.87 4.12
CA ILE A 85 3.73 -4.88 3.08
C ILE A 85 2.21 -4.90 2.90
N ASP A 86 1.61 -3.75 3.14
CA ASP A 86 0.23 -3.49 2.79
C ASP A 86 0.17 -2.96 1.36
N TYR A 87 -0.73 -3.53 0.57
CA TYR A 87 -0.94 -3.19 -0.83
C TYR A 87 -2.43 -3.10 -1.10
N VAL A 88 -2.83 -2.03 -1.77
CA VAL A 88 -4.19 -1.87 -2.28
C VAL A 88 -4.09 -1.44 -3.73
N GLN A 89 -4.90 -2.07 -4.59
CA GLN A 89 -5.12 -1.68 -5.97
C GLN A 89 -6.60 -1.58 -6.23
N VAL A 90 -7.01 -0.49 -6.88
CA VAL A 90 -8.38 -0.22 -7.29
C VAL A 90 -8.42 -0.01 -8.79
N GLY A 91 -9.33 -0.70 -9.46
CA GLY A 91 -9.56 -0.58 -10.89
C GLY A 91 -11.02 -0.23 -11.19
N GLY A 92 -11.24 0.47 -12.30
CA GLY A 92 -12.58 0.79 -12.77
C GLY A 92 -12.60 1.68 -14.00
N LYS A 93 -13.75 2.31 -14.25
CA LYS A 93 -13.99 3.16 -15.42
C LYS A 93 -14.06 4.62 -15.04
N LYS A 94 -13.55 5.47 -15.93
CA LYS A 94 -13.74 6.92 -15.82
C LYS A 94 -15.15 7.30 -16.27
N GLN A 95 -15.70 8.37 -15.69
CA GLN A 95 -16.92 9.01 -16.19
C GLN A 95 -16.66 9.69 -17.53
#